data_AF-A0A954WB59-F1
#
_entry.id   AF-A0A954WB59-F1
#
_cell.length_a   1.000
_cell.length_b   1.000
_cell.length_c   1.000
_cell.angle_alpha   90.00
_cell.angle_beta   90.00
_cell.angle_gamma   90.00
#
_symmetry.space_group_name_H-M   'P 1'
#
loop_
_entity.id
_entity.type
_entity.pdbx_description
1 polymer ?
#
loop_
_entity_poly.entity_id
_entity_poly.type
_entity_poly.pdbx_seq_one_letter_code
_entity_poly.pdbx_strand_id
1 'polypeptide(L)' 'MRLAQELSPVELEHIVSSIQRFLFWDEDTDGPAGWNLDRPCSGADLVDHVTELLVQHDLAPTNAAGQLTD' A
#
# COMPACT_ATOMS: atom_id res chain seq x y z
N MET A 1 -7.13 9.28 14.48
CA MET A 1 -7.89 8.35 13.64
C MET A 1 -9.05 9.07 12.96
N ARG A 2 -8.84 9.46 11.70
CA ARG A 2 -9.78 10.12 10.80
C ARG A 2 -10.72 9.12 10.15
N LEU A 3 -11.87 9.58 9.64
CA LEU A 3 -12.73 8.76 8.77
C LEU A 3 -12.23 8.84 7.32
N ALA A 4 -12.36 7.74 6.55
CA ALA A 4 -11.95 7.70 5.14
C ALA A 4 -12.67 8.75 4.26
N GLN A 5 -13.88 9.17 4.65
CA GLN A 5 -14.64 10.22 3.94
C GLN A 5 -14.03 11.62 4.09
N GLU A 6 -13.11 11.80 5.04
CA GLU A 6 -12.40 13.07 5.28
C GLU A 6 -11.12 13.19 4.47
N LEU A 7 -10.78 12.17 3.66
CA LEU A 7 -9.64 12.23 2.75
C LEU A 7 -9.97 13.14 1.56
N SER A 8 -9.03 14.03 1.26
CA SER A 8 -9.07 14.78 0.03
C SER A 8 -8.93 13.86 -1.20
N PRO A 9 -9.38 14.30 -2.38
CA PRO A 9 -9.15 13.55 -3.62
C PRO A 9 -7.67 13.24 -3.88
N VAL A 10 -6.76 14.15 -3.50
CA VAL A 10 -5.32 13.97 -3.64
C VAL A 10 -4.79 12.87 -2.72
N GLU A 11 -5.25 12.83 -1.46
CA GLU A 11 -4.89 11.74 -0.54
C GLU A 11 -5.40 10.39 -1.03
N LEU A 12 -6.64 10.34 -1.55
CA LEU A 12 -7.21 9.13 -2.13
C LEU A 12 -6.43 8.65 -3.36
N GLU A 13 -6.08 9.56 -4.26
CA GLU A 13 -5.26 9.26 -5.44
C GLU A 13 -3.88 8.72 -5.05
N HIS A 14 -3.26 9.32 -4.02
CA HIS A 14 -1.98 8.87 -3.50
C HIS A 14 -2.05 7.45 -2.92
N ILE A 15 -3.09 7.14 -2.14
CA ILE A 15 -3.31 5.79 -1.59
C ILE A 15 -3.48 4.77 -2.72
N VAL A 16 -4.37 5.05 -3.67
CA VAL A 16 -4.64 4.14 -4.80
C VAL A 16 -3.39 3.93 -5.65
N SER A 17 -2.66 5.00 -5.97
CA SER A 17 -1.44 4.93 -6.76
C SER A 17 -0.35 4.13 -6.06
N SER A 18 -0.22 4.27 -4.73
CA SER A 18 0.74 3.50 -3.94
C SER A 18 0.42 2.00 -3.97
N ILE A 19 -0.84 1.63 -3.75
CA ILE A 19 -1.29 0.22 -3.81
C ILE A 19 -1.08 -0.36 -5.21
N GLN A 20 -1.47 0.37 -6.26
CA GLN A 20 -1.29 -0.09 -7.64
C GLN A 20 0.19 -0.28 -7.97
N ARG A 21 1.04 0.67 -7.57
CA ARG A 21 2.49 0.56 -7.77
C ARG A 21 3.04 -0.64 -7.02
N PHE A 22 2.66 -0.84 -5.75
CA PHE A 22 3.10 -1.99 -4.98
C PHE A 22 2.71 -3.33 -5.61
N LEU A 23 1.48 -3.43 -6.15
CA LEU A 23 0.98 -4.66 -6.75
C LEU A 23 1.63 -4.94 -8.11
N PHE A 24 1.69 -3.93 -8.98
CA PHE A 24 1.88 -4.15 -10.41
C PHE A 24 3.13 -3.49 -10.97
N TRP A 25 3.82 -2.63 -10.22
CA TRP A 25 5.06 -2.06 -10.69
C TRP A 25 6.19 -3.05 -10.41
N ASP A 26 6.82 -3.50 -11.48
CA ASP A 26 7.91 -4.45 -11.43
C ASP A 26 9.21 -3.71 -11.69
N GLU A 27 10.09 -3.69 -10.69
CA GLU A 27 11.44 -3.12 -10.79
C GLU A 27 12.51 -4.21 -10.94
N ASP A 28 12.10 -5.45 -11.24
CA ASP A 28 13.01 -6.59 -11.25
C ASP A 28 14.21 -6.40 -12.20
N THR A 29 15.36 -6.91 -11.74
CA THR A 29 16.69 -6.43 -12.14
C THR A 29 17.13 -6.89 -13.54
N ASP A 30 16.40 -7.82 -14.15
CA ASP A 30 16.70 -8.41 -15.46
C ASP A 30 15.92 -7.77 -16.63
N GLY A 31 15.02 -6.82 -16.35
CA GLY A 31 14.16 -6.19 -17.35
C GLY A 31 13.97 -4.67 -17.16
N PRO A 32 13.37 -3.98 -18.14
CA PRO A 32 12.98 -2.59 -17.96
C PRO A 32 11.84 -2.51 -16.94
N ALA A 33 11.99 -1.63 -15.95
CA ALA A 33 10.94 -1.37 -14.98
C ALA A 33 9.63 -0.99 -15.68
N GLY A 34 8.52 -1.56 -15.22
CA GLY A 34 7.25 -1.38 -15.90
C GLY A 34 6.05 -1.98 -15.18
N TRP A 35 4.88 -1.80 -15.78
CA TRP A 35 3.63 -2.37 -15.29
C TRP A 35 3.53 -3.85 -15.69
N ASN A 36 3.42 -4.72 -14.68
CA ASN A 36 3.26 -6.16 -14.79
C ASN A 36 2.04 -6.60 -13.95
N LEU A 37 0.91 -6.87 -14.62
CA LEU A 37 -0.32 -7.31 -13.95
C LEU A 37 -0.22 -8.73 -13.39
N ASP A 38 0.74 -9.51 -13.87
CA ASP A 38 0.99 -10.90 -13.46
C ASP A 38 2.10 -10.99 -12.40
N ARG A 39 2.55 -9.85 -11.86
CA ARG A 39 3.58 -9.82 -10.83
C ARG A 39 3.11 -10.59 -9.59
N PRO A 40 3.88 -11.59 -9.13
CA PRO A 40 3.52 -12.30 -7.92
C PRO A 40 3.59 -11.35 -6.71
N CYS A 41 2.53 -11.34 -5.90
CA CYS A 41 2.46 -10.56 -4.68
C CYS A 41 1.99 -11.44 -3.52
N SER A 42 2.74 -11.41 -2.43
CA SER A 42 2.32 -12.03 -1.17
C SER A 42 1.16 -11.26 -0.56
N GLY A 43 0.15 -11.98 -0.06
CA GLY A 43 -0.95 -11.36 0.68
C GLY A 43 -0.49 -10.71 1.99
N ALA A 44 0.54 -11.26 2.64
CA ALA A 44 1.09 -10.70 3.87
C ALA A 44 1.77 -9.35 3.60
N ASP A 45 2.65 -9.29 2.60
CA ASP A 45 3.35 -8.06 2.23
C ASP A 45 2.38 -6.96 1.79
N LEU A 46 1.29 -7.32 1.11
CA LEU A 46 0.23 -6.38 0.76
C LEU A 46 -0.47 -5.82 2.00
N VAL A 47 -0.79 -6.66 2.98
CA VAL A 47 -1.44 -6.22 4.22
C VAL A 47 -0.50 -5.30 5.00
N ASP A 48 0.78 -5.62 5.11
CA ASP A 48 1.78 -4.79 5.78
C ASP A 48 1.89 -3.42 5.10
N HIS A 49 2.02 -3.41 3.77
CA HIS A 49 2.11 -2.18 2.99
C HIS A 49 0.85 -1.30 3.12
N VAL A 50 -0.34 -1.90 3.00
CA VAL A 50 -1.61 -1.18 3.18
C VAL A 50 -1.73 -0.65 4.61
N THR A 51 -1.32 -1.42 5.60
CA THR A 51 -1.37 -1.00 7.01
C THR A 51 -0.49 0.22 7.26
N GLU A 52 0.74 0.21 6.75
CA GLU A 52 1.64 1.36 6.83
C GLU A 52 1.03 2.59 6.16
N LEU A 53 0.47 2.42 4.96
CA LEU A 53 -0.18 3.49 4.20
C LEU A 53 -1.38 4.08 4.96
N LEU A 54 -2.21 3.23 5.58
CA LEU A 54 -3.35 3.69 6.40
C LEU A 54 -2.88 4.44 7.67
N VAL A 55 -1.79 4.01 8.30
CA VAL A 55 -1.20 4.72 9.45
C VAL A 55 -0.70 6.11 9.03
N GLN A 56 -0.05 6.23 7.87
CA GLN A 56 0.44 7.52 7.34
C GLN A 56 -0.70 8.53 7.11
N HIS A 57 -1.90 8.06 6.78
CA HIS A 57 -3.09 8.88 6.58
C HIS A 57 -3.97 9.03 7.85
N ASP A 58 -3.50 8.58 9.02
CA ASP A 58 -4.23 8.55 10.29
C ASP A 58 -5.57 7.78 10.20
N LEU A 59 -5.63 6.75 9.35
CA LEU A 59 -6.78 5.86 9.17
C LEU A 59 -6.66 4.56 9.97
N ALA A 60 -5.45 4.24 10.44
CA ALA A 60 -5.15 3.12 11.33
C ALA A 60 -4.25 3.61 12.49
N PRO A 61 -4.33 3.00 13.68
CA PRO A 61 -3.47 3.39 14.78
C PRO A 61 -2.03 2.89 14.56
N THR A 62 -1.03 3.63 15.04
CA THR A 62 0.40 3.35 14.77
C THR A 62 0.88 1.98 15.26
N ASN A 63 0.19 1.38 16.23
CA ASN A 63 0.44 0.01 16.71
C ASN A 63 -0.06 -1.09 15.76
N ALA A 64 -0.89 -0.77 14.76
CA ALA A 64 -1.40 -1.74 13.79
C ALA A 64 -0.29 -2.31 12.89
N ALA A 65 0.73 -1.52 12.56
CA ALA A 65 1.86 -1.95 11.72
C ALA A 65 2.81 -2.96 12.42
N GLY A 66 2.66 -3.17 13.73
CA GLY A 66 3.51 -4.07 14.52
C GLY A 66 2.81 -5.32 15.06
N GLN A 67 1.49 -5.48 14.86
CA GLN A 67 0.70 -6.54 15.51
C GLN A 67 0.34 -7.74 14.61
N LEU A 68 0.84 -7.82 13.37
CA LEU A 68 0.65 -9.01 12.51
C LEU A 68 1.70 -10.12 12.74
N THR A 69 2.54 -9.96 13.77
CA THR A 69 3.46 -11.00 14.23
C THR A 69 2.90 -11.68 15.49
N ASP A 70 1.89 -12.54 15.31
CA ASP A 70 1.64 -13.71 16.17
C ASP A 70 0.86 -14.78 15.40
#